data_AF-A0A367M096-F1
#
_entry.id   AF-A0A367M096-F1
#
_cell.length_a   1.000
_cell.length_b   1.000
_cell.length_c   1.000
_cell.angle_alpha   90.00
_cell.angle_beta   90.00
_cell.angle_gamma   90.00
#
_symmetry.space_group_name_H-M   'P 1'
#
loop_
_entity.id
_entity.type
_entity.pdbx_description
1 polymer ?
#
loop_
_entity_poly.entity_id
_entity_poly.type
_entity_poly.pdbx_seq_one_letter_code
_entity_poly.pdbx_strand_id
1 'polypeptide(L)'
;KFLIQENVQGALAIDSPSSFNHELLRKLQDDFCLTETQAKEALALHSEDRISIVMEYVQEKYTEGKIKNGVKGLAPYFLRVLRDGDVKIAKTGLDKLVQGKGAGSQPETKTAPAGQQSLLQDDEAVRREFNALRRSEVEQLLAEMESELRNSLNEQFASTLTGQRLLLKKWAEYLAKGEGSAMVVNNFYMFVAEKLLPPYEQSLEQYKKTLSA
;
A
#
# COMPACT_ATOMS: atom_id res chain seq x y z
N LYS A 1 10.34 -15.04 -55.98
CA LYS A 1 9.23 -14.25 -55.42
C LYS A 1 8.75 -14.96 -54.16
N PHE A 2 9.18 -14.51 -52.99
CA PHE A 2 8.72 -15.06 -51.72
C PHE A 2 7.48 -14.28 -51.29
N LEU A 3 6.35 -14.97 -51.16
CA LEU A 3 5.12 -14.41 -50.58
C LEU A 3 5.27 -14.45 -49.06
N ILE A 4 5.42 -13.27 -48.44
CA ILE A 4 5.29 -13.11 -46.99
C ILE A 4 3.79 -13.24 -46.70
N GLN A 5 3.38 -14.37 -46.11
CA GLN A 5 2.07 -14.50 -45.50
C GLN A 5 2.01 -13.55 -44.30
N GLU A 6 0.95 -12.76 -44.21
CA GLU A 6 0.63 -11.94 -43.04
C GLU A 6 0.54 -12.85 -41.81
N ASN A 7 1.50 -12.68 -40.91
CA ASN A 7 1.47 -13.31 -39.61
C ASN A 7 0.40 -12.60 -38.77
N VAL A 8 -0.85 -13.07 -38.88
CA VAL A 8 -1.94 -12.77 -37.96
C VAL A 8 -1.63 -13.47 -36.63
N GLN A 9 -0.63 -12.96 -35.91
CA GLN A 9 -0.33 -13.40 -34.56
C GLN A 9 -1.06 -12.52 -33.56
N GLY A 10 -2.21 -13.02 -33.14
CA GLY A 10 -2.69 -12.88 -31.77
C GLY A 10 -3.11 -11.48 -31.38
N ALA A 11 -4.27 -11.05 -31.87
CA ALA A 11 -5.18 -10.35 -30.99
C ALA A 11 -5.43 -11.29 -29.80
N LEU A 12 -4.69 -11.07 -28.70
CA LEU A 12 -5.08 -11.58 -27.40
C LEU A 12 -6.45 -10.97 -27.16
N ALA A 13 -7.49 -11.77 -27.36
CA ALA A 13 -8.79 -11.54 -26.80
C ALA A 13 -8.56 -11.44 -25.30
N ILE A 14 -8.41 -10.22 -24.80
CA ILE A 14 -8.68 -9.93 -23.40
C ILE A 14 -10.16 -10.21 -23.31
N ASP A 15 -10.51 -11.42 -22.85
CA ASP A 15 -11.82 -11.73 -22.32
C ASP A 15 -12.21 -10.56 -21.42
N SER A 16 -13.07 -9.70 -21.96
CA SER A 16 -13.70 -8.62 -21.23
C SER A 16 -15.03 -9.18 -20.75
N PRO A 17 -15.13 -9.75 -19.55
CA PRO A 17 -16.43 -9.84 -18.92
C PRO A 17 -16.68 -8.48 -18.26
N SER A 18 -16.73 -7.39 -19.03
CA SER A 18 -17.17 -6.09 -18.51
C SER A 18 -18.70 -6.07 -18.44
N SER A 19 -19.24 -7.02 -17.68
CA SER A 19 -20.47 -6.79 -16.93
C SER A 19 -20.14 -5.65 -15.98
N PHE A 20 -20.31 -4.40 -16.42
CA PHE A 20 -20.19 -3.25 -15.54
C PHE A 20 -21.07 -3.51 -14.32
N ASN A 21 -20.49 -3.41 -13.13
CA ASN A 21 -21.26 -3.52 -11.90
C ASN A 21 -22.25 -2.35 -11.83
N HIS A 22 -23.47 -2.59 -12.30
CA HIS A 22 -24.53 -1.59 -12.43
C HIS A 22 -24.94 -1.03 -11.06
N GLU A 23 -24.75 -1.80 -9.99
CA GLU A 23 -24.99 -1.33 -8.63
C GLU A 23 -23.96 -0.29 -8.20
N LEU A 24 -22.68 -0.56 -8.49
CA LEU A 24 -21.59 0.37 -8.20
C LEU A 24 -21.70 1.65 -9.04
N LEU A 25 -22.09 1.52 -10.31
CA LEU A 25 -22.36 2.64 -11.21
C LEU A 25 -23.52 3.53 -10.73
N ARG A 26 -24.57 2.94 -10.14
CA ARG A 26 -25.68 3.68 -9.53
C ARG A 26 -25.20 4.43 -8.28
N LYS A 27 -24.47 3.76 -7.38
CA LYS A 27 -23.93 4.40 -6.16
C LYS A 27 -23.01 5.57 -6.46
N LEU A 28 -22.15 5.47 -7.48
CA LEU A 28 -21.28 6.58 -7.89
C LEU A 28 -22.07 7.81 -8.38
N GLN A 29 -23.19 7.59 -9.06
CA GLN A 29 -24.03 8.68 -9.56
C GLN A 29 -24.92 9.27 -8.46
N ASP A 30 -25.61 8.42 -7.71
CA ASP A 30 -26.60 8.82 -6.72
C ASP A 30 -25.94 9.40 -5.45
N ASP A 31 -24.93 8.71 -4.91
CA ASP A 31 -24.34 9.06 -3.60
C ASP A 31 -23.15 10.02 -3.72
N PHE A 32 -22.38 9.94 -4.81
CA PHE A 32 -21.17 10.73 -5.01
C PHE A 32 -21.34 11.84 -6.05
N CYS A 33 -22.52 11.95 -6.67
CA CYS A 33 -22.88 12.96 -7.66
C CYS A 33 -21.96 12.97 -8.90
N LEU A 34 -21.40 11.81 -9.29
CA LEU A 34 -20.64 11.70 -10.54
C LEU A 34 -21.62 11.71 -11.73
N THR A 35 -21.17 12.29 -12.84
CA THR A 35 -21.88 12.11 -14.12
C THR A 35 -21.74 10.67 -14.61
N GLU A 36 -22.69 10.20 -15.42
CA GLU A 36 -22.64 8.86 -16.01
C GLU A 36 -21.30 8.58 -16.72
N THR A 37 -20.77 9.58 -17.44
CA THR A 37 -19.46 9.49 -18.12
C THR A 37 -18.32 9.29 -17.12
N GLN A 38 -18.28 10.07 -16.04
CA GLN A 38 -17.24 9.97 -15.02
C GLN A 38 -17.31 8.66 -14.23
N ALA A 39 -18.51 8.16 -13.94
CA ALA A 39 -18.69 6.88 -13.25
C ALA A 39 -18.21 5.70 -14.13
N LYS A 40 -18.54 5.71 -15.42
CA LYS A 40 -18.05 4.70 -16.38
C LYS A 40 -16.54 4.76 -16.55
N GLU A 41 -15.97 5.96 -16.65
CA GLU A 41 -14.53 6.16 -16.75
C GLU A 41 -13.80 5.67 -15.49
N ALA A 42 -14.34 5.93 -14.29
CA ALA A 42 -13.80 5.43 -13.04
C ALA A 42 -13.78 3.90 -12.99
N LEU A 43 -14.87 3.24 -13.38
CA LEU A 43 -15.00 1.77 -13.44
C LEU A 43 -14.10 1.13 -14.50
N ALA A 44 -13.78 1.85 -15.58
CA ALA A 44 -12.89 1.36 -16.63
C ALA A 44 -11.41 1.49 -16.25
N LEU A 45 -11.04 2.53 -15.48
CA LEU A 45 -9.65 2.85 -15.15
C LEU A 45 -9.18 2.25 -13.80
N HIS A 46 -10.10 1.92 -12.91
CA HIS A 46 -9.79 1.49 -11.55
C HIS A 46 -10.56 0.21 -11.19
N SER A 47 -9.93 -0.65 -10.37
CA SER A 47 -10.60 -1.86 -9.85
C SER A 47 -11.78 -1.49 -8.95
N GLU A 48 -12.81 -2.35 -8.94
CA GLU A 48 -14.01 -2.14 -8.10
C GLU A 48 -13.66 -2.04 -6.60
N ASP A 49 -12.68 -2.81 -6.14
CA ASP A 49 -12.17 -2.76 -4.76
C ASP A 49 -11.62 -1.36 -4.42
N ARG A 50 -10.85 -0.76 -5.34
CA ARG A 50 -10.28 0.57 -5.14
C ARG A 50 -11.37 1.63 -5.10
N ILE A 51 -12.35 1.53 -5.98
CA ILE A 51 -13.48 2.45 -6.03
C ILE A 51 -14.27 2.36 -4.71
N SER A 52 -14.53 1.16 -4.22
CA SER A 52 -15.24 0.92 -2.96
C SER A 52 -14.50 1.51 -1.75
N ILE A 53 -13.17 1.31 -1.67
CA ILE A 53 -12.33 1.90 -0.61
C ILE A 53 -12.36 3.44 -0.65
N VAL A 54 -12.32 4.02 -1.85
CA VAL A 54 -12.38 5.48 -2.03
C VAL A 54 -13.75 6.01 -1.65
N MET A 55 -14.83 5.28 -1.97
CA MET A 55 -16.19 5.64 -1.58
C MET A 55 -16.31 5.72 -0.05
N GLU A 56 -15.86 4.69 0.67
CA GLU A 56 -15.88 4.69 2.14
C GLU A 56 -15.07 5.85 2.73
N TYR A 57 -13.87 6.11 2.20
CA TYR A 57 -13.03 7.21 2.66
C TYR A 57 -13.68 8.58 2.44
N VAL A 58 -14.23 8.82 1.25
CA VAL A 58 -14.85 10.10 0.91
C VAL A 58 -16.14 10.29 1.72
N GLN A 59 -16.90 9.23 1.97
CA GLN A 59 -18.07 9.25 2.84
C GLN A 59 -17.68 9.65 4.28
N GLU A 60 -16.62 9.06 4.84
CA GLU A 60 -16.10 9.45 6.17
C GLU A 60 -15.73 10.95 6.18
N LYS A 61 -14.96 11.42 5.20
CA LYS A 61 -14.52 12.82 5.12
C LYS A 61 -15.67 13.80 4.91
N TYR A 62 -16.74 13.38 4.23
CA TYR A 62 -17.97 14.14 4.09
C TYR A 62 -18.69 14.29 5.43
N THR A 63 -18.86 13.18 6.17
CA THR A 63 -19.49 13.19 7.50
C THR A 63 -18.69 13.98 8.54
N GLU A 64 -17.35 13.98 8.44
CA GLU A 64 -16.46 14.80 9.26
C GLU A 64 -16.49 16.31 8.88
N GLY A 65 -17.22 16.70 7.85
CA GLY A 65 -17.28 18.09 7.37
C GLY A 65 -15.99 18.60 6.72
N LYS A 66 -15.05 17.71 6.36
CA LYS A 66 -13.75 18.08 5.78
C LYS A 66 -13.82 18.38 4.28
N ILE A 67 -14.93 18.01 3.62
CA ILE A 67 -15.17 18.34 2.21
C ILE A 67 -15.72 19.77 2.11
N LYS A 68 -14.84 20.68 1.69
CA LYS A 68 -15.22 22.08 1.40
C LYS A 68 -16.28 22.09 0.31
N ASN A 69 -17.31 22.93 0.48
CA ASN A 69 -18.46 23.09 -0.43
C ASN A 69 -19.53 21.98 -0.40
N GLY A 70 -19.53 21.13 0.64
CA GLY A 70 -20.60 20.13 0.86
C GLY A 70 -20.80 19.23 -0.36
N VAL A 71 -22.05 18.96 -0.72
CA VAL A 71 -22.42 18.07 -1.84
C VAL A 71 -21.75 18.49 -3.17
N LYS A 72 -21.61 19.79 -3.43
CA LYS A 72 -20.98 20.30 -4.67
C LYS A 72 -19.47 20.03 -4.73
N GLY A 73 -18.84 19.83 -3.58
CA GLY A 73 -17.42 19.45 -3.47
C GLY A 73 -17.17 17.94 -3.55
N LEU A 74 -18.23 17.12 -3.49
CA LEU A 74 -18.11 15.67 -3.32
C LEU A 74 -17.53 14.98 -4.55
N ALA A 75 -18.13 15.16 -5.73
CA ALA A 75 -17.66 14.60 -6.99
C ALA A 75 -16.21 14.98 -7.35
N PRO A 76 -15.80 16.28 -7.34
CA PRO A 76 -14.42 16.64 -7.66
C PRO A 76 -13.42 16.14 -6.60
N TYR A 77 -13.83 16.05 -5.32
CA TYR A 77 -12.98 15.48 -4.28
C TYR A 77 -12.81 13.98 -4.46
N PHE A 78 -13.88 13.25 -4.77
CA PHE A 78 -13.86 11.81 -5.05
C PHE A 78 -12.91 11.47 -6.21
N LEU A 79 -13.07 12.14 -7.35
CA LEU A 79 -12.23 11.88 -8.53
C LEU A 79 -10.76 12.22 -8.27
N ARG A 80 -10.49 13.28 -7.49
CA ARG A 80 -9.13 13.64 -7.09
C ARG A 80 -8.51 12.54 -6.23
N VAL A 81 -9.23 12.07 -5.20
CA VAL A 81 -8.75 11.02 -4.30
C VAL A 81 -8.54 9.70 -5.05
N LEU A 82 -9.46 9.35 -5.97
CA LEU A 82 -9.35 8.17 -6.80
C LEU A 82 -8.09 8.20 -7.69
N ARG A 83 -7.76 9.37 -8.25
CA ARG A 83 -6.58 9.61 -9.09
C ARG A 83 -5.27 9.64 -8.30
N ASP A 84 -5.23 10.41 -7.23
CA ASP A 84 -4.03 10.65 -6.42
C ASP A 84 -3.60 9.39 -5.65
N GLY A 85 -4.53 8.45 -5.43
CA GLY A 85 -4.25 7.20 -4.71
C GLY A 85 -3.94 7.41 -3.22
N ASP A 86 -4.15 8.62 -2.70
CA ASP A 86 -3.90 9.01 -1.32
C ASP A 86 -5.06 8.59 -0.39
N VAL A 87 -5.66 7.43 -0.68
CA VAL A 87 -6.51 6.73 0.29
C VAL A 87 -5.60 5.80 1.04
N LYS A 88 -5.16 6.25 2.22
CA LYS A 88 -4.75 5.30 3.25
C LYS A 88 -5.96 4.41 3.47
N ILE A 89 -5.87 3.16 2.98
CA ILE A 89 -6.87 2.12 3.16
C ILE A 89 -7.34 2.24 4.61
N ALA A 90 -8.64 2.52 4.79
CA ALA A 90 -9.22 2.61 6.10
C ALA A 90 -9.03 1.24 6.75
N LYS A 91 -7.98 1.14 7.55
CA LYS A 91 -7.98 0.56 8.89
C LYS A 91 -9.07 -0.51 9.04
N THR A 92 -8.75 -1.72 8.59
CA THR A 92 -9.53 -2.93 8.89
C THR A 92 -9.78 -3.00 10.40
N GLY A 93 -10.76 -3.78 10.87
CA GLY A 93 -11.12 -3.85 12.30
C GLY A 93 -9.95 -4.03 13.30
N LEU A 94 -8.76 -4.43 12.85
CA LEU A 94 -7.49 -4.37 13.60
C LEU A 94 -7.12 -2.96 14.10
N ASP A 95 -7.31 -1.92 13.30
CA ASP A 95 -6.78 -0.59 13.58
C ASP A 95 -7.64 0.24 14.54
N LYS A 96 -8.94 -0.06 14.65
CA LYS A 96 -9.82 0.50 15.69
C LYS A 96 -9.52 -0.09 17.06
N LEU A 97 -8.96 -1.31 17.14
CA LEU A 97 -8.49 -1.90 18.39
C LEU A 97 -7.23 -1.20 18.94
N VAL A 98 -6.39 -0.64 18.06
CA VAL A 98 -5.17 0.09 18.46
C VAL A 98 -5.47 1.48 19.04
N GLN A 99 -6.55 2.14 18.60
CA GLN A 99 -6.93 3.48 19.11
C GLN A 99 -7.93 3.45 20.28
N GLY A 100 -8.58 2.33 20.56
CA GLY A 100 -9.55 2.19 21.66
C GLY A 100 -8.97 2.13 23.08
N LYS A 101 -7.65 2.31 23.28
CA LYS A 101 -7.04 2.39 24.62
C LYS A 101 -7.04 3.80 25.24
N GLY A 102 -7.66 4.80 24.62
CA GLY A 102 -7.82 6.13 25.20
C GLY A 102 -9.16 6.77 24.84
N ALA A 103 -9.97 7.09 25.86
CA ALA A 103 -11.31 7.67 25.82
C ALA A 103 -12.45 6.67 25.51
N GLY A 104 -13.15 6.29 26.58
CA GLY A 104 -14.17 5.25 26.56
C GLY A 104 -15.45 5.62 25.85
N SER A 105 -16.11 4.60 25.31
CA SER A 105 -17.55 4.31 25.39
C SER A 105 -17.80 2.97 24.69
N GLN A 106 -18.43 2.04 25.43
CA GLN A 106 -19.02 0.78 24.94
C GLN A 106 -20.03 1.05 23.80
N PRO A 107 -20.27 0.11 22.86
CA PRO A 107 -21.04 -1.10 23.18
C PRO A 107 -20.51 -2.42 22.60
N GLU A 108 -21.05 -3.48 23.20
CA GLU A 108 -20.72 -4.90 23.09
C GLU A 108 -20.72 -5.46 21.66
N THR A 109 -19.72 -6.29 21.32
CA THR A 109 -19.93 -7.41 20.38
C THR A 109 -18.84 -8.48 20.49
N LYS A 110 -19.25 -9.65 21.01
CA LYS A 110 -18.75 -11.01 20.77
C LYS A 110 -17.22 -11.20 20.75
N THR A 111 -16.67 -11.45 21.94
CA THR A 111 -15.32 -11.94 22.18
C THR A 111 -15.09 -13.32 21.52
N ALA A 112 -14.11 -13.38 20.61
CA ALA A 112 -13.38 -14.60 20.32
C ALA A 112 -12.67 -15.10 21.60
N PRO A 113 -12.44 -16.42 21.77
CA PRO A 113 -11.91 -16.97 23.01
C PRO A 113 -10.52 -16.39 23.33
N ALA A 114 -10.34 -15.95 24.58
CA ALA A 114 -9.19 -15.19 25.08
C ALA A 114 -7.81 -15.81 24.77
N GLY A 115 -7.73 -17.13 24.54
CA GLY A 115 -6.50 -17.79 24.12
C GLY A 115 -6.00 -17.36 22.73
N GLN A 116 -6.90 -17.13 21.77
CA GLN A 116 -6.53 -16.75 20.41
C GLN A 116 -6.00 -15.31 20.31
N GLN A 117 -6.50 -14.40 21.14
CA GLN A 117 -6.01 -13.01 21.20
C GLN A 117 -4.61 -12.90 21.81
N SER A 118 -4.28 -13.73 22.81
CA SER A 118 -2.95 -13.73 23.42
C SER A 118 -1.89 -14.22 22.42
N LEU A 119 -2.14 -15.37 21.78
CA LEU A 119 -1.24 -15.95 20.78
C LEU A 119 -0.97 -15.02 19.59
N LEU A 120 -1.98 -14.23 19.14
CA LEU A 120 -1.80 -13.26 18.05
C LEU A 120 -0.99 -12.03 18.48
N GLN A 121 -1.16 -11.55 19.72
CA GLN A 121 -0.36 -10.44 20.26
C GLN A 121 1.10 -10.85 20.42
N ASP A 122 1.35 -12.08 20.84
CA ASP A 122 2.69 -12.63 20.97
C ASP A 122 3.35 -12.77 19.58
N ASP A 123 2.63 -13.23 18.55
CA ASP A 123 3.16 -13.35 17.18
C ASP A 123 3.49 -11.98 16.56
N GLU A 124 2.63 -10.97 16.76
CA GLU A 124 2.89 -9.60 16.29
C GLU A 124 4.07 -8.94 17.00
N ALA A 125 4.22 -9.16 18.31
CA ALA A 125 5.36 -8.67 19.08
C ALA A 125 6.66 -9.30 18.56
N VAL A 126 6.67 -10.62 18.35
CA VAL A 126 7.83 -11.34 17.82
C VAL A 126 8.20 -10.84 16.41
N ARG A 127 7.23 -10.60 15.53
CA ARG A 127 7.49 -10.03 14.20
C ARG A 127 8.07 -8.62 14.29
N ARG A 128 7.59 -7.80 15.23
CA ARG A 128 8.10 -6.43 15.42
C ARG A 128 9.55 -6.45 15.89
N GLU A 129 9.88 -7.29 16.86
CA GLU A 129 11.25 -7.46 17.32
C GLU A 129 12.15 -7.99 16.21
N PHE A 130 11.69 -8.99 15.47
CA PHE A 130 12.42 -9.54 14.34
C PHE A 130 12.66 -8.48 13.24
N ASN A 131 11.67 -7.64 12.94
CA ASN A 131 11.83 -6.53 11.98
C ASN A 131 12.85 -5.50 12.46
N ALA A 132 12.90 -5.20 13.77
CA ALA A 132 13.88 -4.30 14.33
C ALA A 132 15.29 -4.89 14.26
N LEU A 133 15.44 -6.18 14.60
CA LEU A 133 16.70 -6.91 14.49
C LEU A 133 17.21 -6.94 13.04
N ARG A 134 16.34 -7.32 12.10
CA ARG A 134 16.66 -7.36 10.68
C ARG A 134 17.05 -5.99 10.13
N ARG A 135 16.40 -4.92 10.58
CA ARG A 135 16.79 -3.55 10.23
C ARG A 135 18.18 -3.21 10.77
N SER A 136 18.48 -3.58 12.02
CA SER A 136 19.79 -3.37 12.63
C SER A 136 20.89 -4.14 11.88
N GLU A 137 20.62 -5.37 11.41
CA GLU A 137 21.55 -6.15 10.59
C GLU A 137 21.86 -5.44 9.27
N VAL A 138 20.84 -4.90 8.59
CA VAL A 138 21.05 -4.12 7.36
C VAL A 138 21.86 -2.85 7.65
N GLU A 139 21.58 -2.15 8.76
CA GLU A 139 22.33 -0.95 9.15
C GLU A 139 23.82 -1.27 9.39
N GLN A 140 24.12 -2.38 10.07
CA GLN A 140 25.49 -2.85 10.27
C GLN A 140 26.18 -3.20 8.95
N LEU A 141 25.50 -3.98 8.09
CA LEU A 141 26.03 -4.33 6.77
C LEU A 141 26.34 -3.09 5.93
N LEU A 142 25.47 -2.08 5.95
CA LEU A 142 25.67 -0.83 5.22
C LEU A 142 26.77 0.05 5.82
N ALA A 143 27.04 -0.06 7.12
CA ALA A 143 28.10 0.68 7.81
C ALA A 143 29.48 0.07 7.55
N GLU A 144 29.57 -1.25 7.47
CA GLU A 144 30.81 -1.99 7.18
C GLU A 144 31.13 -2.07 5.68
N MET A 145 30.17 -1.72 4.83
CA MET A 145 30.31 -1.77 3.38
C MET A 145 31.24 -0.69 2.82
N GLU A 146 32.12 -1.10 1.91
CA GLU A 146 32.97 -0.19 1.15
C GLU A 146 32.15 0.80 0.32
N SER A 147 32.68 2.03 0.17
CA SER A 147 31.97 3.13 -0.50
C SER A 147 31.59 2.80 -1.95
N GLU A 148 32.40 2.04 -2.68
CA GLU A 148 32.11 1.66 -4.07
C GLU A 148 30.91 0.72 -4.17
N LEU A 149 30.87 -0.30 -3.29
CA LEU A 149 29.77 -1.25 -3.24
C LEU A 149 28.47 -0.57 -2.77
N ARG A 150 28.59 0.34 -1.80
CA ARG A 150 27.46 1.15 -1.32
C ARG A 150 26.90 2.06 -2.41
N ASN A 151 27.76 2.68 -3.21
CA ASN A 151 27.34 3.49 -4.36
C ASN A 151 26.64 2.63 -5.43
N SER A 152 27.17 1.44 -5.72
CA SER A 152 26.49 0.50 -6.64
C SER A 152 25.09 0.11 -6.15
N LEU A 153 24.93 -0.18 -4.85
CA LEU A 153 23.60 -0.47 -4.28
C LEU A 153 22.65 0.73 -4.38
N ASN A 154 23.14 1.94 -4.14
CA ASN A 154 22.35 3.16 -4.26
C ASN A 154 21.88 3.39 -5.71
N GLU A 155 22.73 3.13 -6.69
CA GLU A 155 22.40 3.21 -8.12
C GLU A 155 21.39 2.13 -8.53
N GLN A 156 21.59 0.89 -8.08
CA GLN A 156 20.65 -0.19 -8.32
C GLN A 156 19.29 0.12 -7.72
N PHE A 157 19.23 0.66 -6.50
CA PHE A 157 17.97 1.10 -5.90
C PHE A 157 17.35 2.27 -6.67
N ALA A 158 18.14 3.26 -7.09
CA ALA A 158 17.63 4.34 -7.93
C ALA A 158 17.02 3.81 -9.24
N SER A 159 17.59 2.74 -9.82
CA SER A 159 17.06 2.12 -11.03
C SER A 159 15.66 1.50 -10.83
N THR A 160 15.34 0.99 -9.63
CA THR A 160 13.99 0.46 -9.33
C THR A 160 12.94 1.56 -9.20
N LEU A 161 13.38 2.80 -8.97
CA LEU A 161 12.53 3.99 -8.89
C LEU A 161 12.34 4.69 -10.25
N THR A 162 12.78 4.08 -11.35
CA THR A 162 12.62 4.64 -12.70
C THR A 162 11.14 4.91 -13.01
N GLY A 163 10.83 6.12 -13.48
CA GLY A 163 9.44 6.58 -13.68
C GLY A 163 8.80 7.23 -12.45
N GLN A 164 9.40 7.10 -11.25
CA GLN A 164 8.89 7.67 -10.01
C GLN A 164 9.69 8.92 -9.60
N ARG A 165 9.57 10.00 -10.40
CA ARG A 165 10.36 11.23 -10.24
C ARG A 165 10.39 11.81 -8.82
N LEU A 166 9.26 11.76 -8.10
CA LEU A 166 9.18 12.27 -6.73
C LEU A 166 10.00 11.42 -5.76
N LEU A 167 9.95 10.09 -5.88
CA LEU A 167 10.70 9.19 -5.00
C LEU A 167 12.20 9.25 -5.28
N LEU A 168 12.59 9.35 -6.56
CA LEU A 168 13.98 9.59 -6.95
C LEU A 168 14.51 10.90 -6.35
N LYS A 169 13.73 11.99 -6.41
CA LYS A 169 14.12 13.25 -5.77
C LYS A 169 14.29 13.10 -4.27
N LYS A 170 13.38 12.42 -3.59
CA LYS A 170 13.47 12.15 -2.14
C LYS A 170 14.63 11.24 -1.77
N TRP A 171 14.99 10.31 -2.64
CA TRP A 171 16.17 9.48 -2.47
C TRP A 171 17.47 10.29 -2.61
N ALA A 172 17.55 11.15 -3.64
CA ALA A 172 18.70 12.03 -3.81
C ALA A 172 18.85 13.03 -2.65
N GLU A 173 17.74 13.58 -2.13
CA GLU A 173 17.72 14.43 -0.91
C GLU A 173 18.27 13.67 0.31
N TYR A 174 17.86 12.41 0.48
CA TYR A 174 18.38 11.55 1.55
C TYR A 174 19.89 11.31 1.43
N LEU A 175 20.39 10.98 0.24
CA LEU A 175 21.82 10.75 0.03
C LEU A 175 22.67 12.01 0.26
N ALA A 176 22.14 13.19 -0.09
CA ALA A 176 22.88 14.44 0.04
C ALA A 176 22.86 15.04 1.45
N LYS A 177 21.76 14.89 2.18
CA LYS A 177 21.51 15.62 3.45
C LYS A 177 21.15 14.73 4.63
N GLY A 178 20.89 13.44 4.41
CA GLY A 178 20.29 12.55 5.41
C GLY A 178 18.79 12.80 5.65
N GLU A 179 18.22 13.85 5.06
CA GLU A 179 16.82 14.25 5.22
C GLU A 179 15.98 13.70 4.06
N GLY A 180 15.48 12.47 4.24
CA GLY A 180 14.70 11.73 3.24
C GLY A 180 13.25 11.50 3.65
N SER A 181 12.43 11.08 2.69
CA SER A 181 11.13 10.49 3.02
C SER A 181 11.37 9.14 3.71
N ALA A 182 10.83 8.96 4.93
CA ALA A 182 10.93 7.71 5.67
C ALA A 182 10.44 6.49 4.85
N MET A 183 9.45 6.71 3.97
CA MET A 183 8.97 5.67 3.06
C MET A 183 10.04 5.22 2.07
N VAL A 184 10.75 6.16 1.44
CA VAL A 184 11.80 5.86 0.45
C VAL A 184 12.99 5.19 1.12
N VAL A 185 13.36 5.66 2.32
CA VAL A 185 14.41 5.06 3.13
C VAL A 185 14.03 3.64 3.53
N ASN A 186 12.80 3.41 4.02
CA ASN A 186 12.34 2.06 4.35
C ASN A 186 12.33 1.14 3.12
N ASN A 187 11.94 1.62 1.94
CA ASN A 187 12.01 0.82 0.71
C ASN A 187 13.45 0.45 0.35
N PHE A 188 14.43 1.33 0.60
CA PHE A 188 15.84 1.00 0.44
C PHE A 188 16.27 -0.10 1.41
N TYR A 189 15.91 0.00 2.70
CA TYR A 189 16.20 -1.05 3.67
C TYR A 189 15.60 -2.41 3.28
N MET A 190 14.37 -2.43 2.76
CA MET A 190 13.75 -3.66 2.24
C MET A 190 14.52 -4.20 1.02
N PHE A 191 14.87 -3.33 0.07
CA PHE A 191 15.66 -3.71 -1.10
C PHE A 191 17.01 -4.35 -0.71
N VAL A 192 17.71 -3.76 0.27
CA VAL A 192 18.98 -4.31 0.76
C VAL A 192 18.75 -5.64 1.50
N ALA A 193 17.70 -5.72 2.34
CA ALA A 193 17.35 -6.94 3.04
C ALA A 193 16.98 -8.10 2.10
N GLU A 194 16.32 -7.83 0.97
CA GLU A 194 16.00 -8.86 -0.04
C GLU A 194 17.23 -9.35 -0.78
N LYS A 195 18.22 -8.48 -1.01
CA LYS A 195 19.44 -8.83 -1.74
C LYS A 195 20.50 -9.50 -0.89
N LEU A 196 20.63 -9.09 0.37
CA LEU A 196 21.78 -9.44 1.22
C LEU A 196 21.42 -10.33 2.41
N LEU A 197 20.15 -10.40 2.82
CA LEU A 197 19.72 -11.23 3.94
C LEU A 197 18.92 -12.46 3.45
N PRO A 198 18.87 -13.54 4.26
CA PRO A 198 18.05 -14.70 3.92
C PRO A 198 16.56 -14.36 3.86
N PRO A 199 15.74 -15.19 3.17
CA PRO A 199 14.31 -14.95 3.00
C PRO A 199 13.58 -14.69 4.32
N TYR A 200 12.68 -13.71 4.32
CA TYR A 200 12.00 -13.22 5.53
C TYR A 200 11.35 -14.32 6.36
N GLU A 201 10.51 -15.14 5.73
CA GLU A 201 9.77 -16.21 6.41
C GLU A 201 10.69 -17.27 7.02
N GLN A 202 11.77 -17.63 6.31
CA GLN A 202 12.71 -18.65 6.79
C GLN A 202 13.47 -18.16 8.03
N SER A 203 13.95 -16.92 7.99
CA SER A 203 14.66 -16.33 9.14
C SER A 203 13.72 -16.06 10.32
N LEU A 204 12.47 -15.67 10.06
CA LEU A 204 11.45 -15.47 11.10
C LEU A 204 11.11 -16.80 11.80
N GLU A 205 10.96 -17.89 11.06
CA GLU A 205 10.74 -19.22 11.65
C GLU A 205 11.93 -19.68 12.50
N GLN A 206 13.16 -19.42 12.06
CA GLN A 206 14.36 -19.72 12.85
C GLN A 206 14.40 -18.89 14.14
N TYR A 207 14.09 -17.60 14.06
CA TYR A 207 14.01 -16.71 15.23
C TYR A 207 12.95 -17.17 16.24
N LYS A 208 11.77 -17.58 15.76
CA LYS A 208 10.71 -18.17 16.61
C LYS A 208 11.17 -19.44 17.31
N LYS A 209 11.93 -20.31 16.62
CA LYS A 209 12.50 -21.52 17.20
C LYS A 209 13.52 -21.19 18.29
N THR A 210 14.34 -20.15 18.12
CA THR A 210 15.31 -19.73 19.16
C THR A 210 14.65 -19.11 20.39
N LEU A 211 13.48 -18.48 20.25
CA LEU A 211 12.70 -17.96 21.38
C LEU A 211 11.97 -19.05 22.17
N SER A 212 11.76 -20.22 21.56
CA SER A 212 11.04 -21.36 22.14
C SER A 212 11.97 -22.43 22.75
N ALA A 213 13.29 -22.24 22.65
CA ALA A 213 14.33 -23.15 23.13
C ALA A 213 14.91 -22.68 24.47
#